data_AF-A0A382WDV9-F1
#
_entry.id   AF-A0A382WDV9-F1
#
_cell.length_a   1.000
_cell.length_b   1.000
_cell.length_c   1.000
_cell.angle_alpha   90.00
_cell.angle_beta   90.00
_cell.angle_gamma   90.00
#
_symmetry.space_group_name_H-M   'P 1'
#
loop_
_entity.id
_entity.type
_entity.pdbx_description
1 polymer ?
#
loop_
_entity_poly.entity_id
_entity_poly.type
_entity_poly.pdbx_seq_one_letter_code
_entity_poly.pdbx_strand_id
1 'polypeptide(L)'
;AKIILETKLALKLLDFSRSLDSEIRANITMPLSMDEIDHLSPRHGAVMEFLGNKELGSTYNKHQLIIRKAIAVMDIVKHIPFLHSLGLKMADKLEEVERKTPGPFLMEGRIHMQAMKLLTLRMMMDEYTAKNALTPTFKKVVVAYRKALKRTSLSDPHRTDIPVLGEFALVSYYSFQHRKVMRLTNQGVLEMLKLGKKAVDAATLVNRQYSKLQMQILTAISSLEHVQKPPSSSN
;
A
#
# COMPACT_ATOMS: atom_id res chain seq x y z
N ALA A 1 15.47 -29.71 4.78
CA ALA A 1 15.14 -28.40 5.38
C ALA A 1 14.29 -27.51 4.45
N LYS A 2 14.79 -27.14 3.26
CA LYS A 2 14.09 -26.23 2.32
C LYS A 2 12.70 -26.72 1.88
N ILE A 3 12.55 -28.01 1.55
CA ILE A 3 11.26 -28.59 1.13
C ILE A 3 10.22 -28.49 2.25
N ILE A 4 10.58 -28.80 3.51
CA ILE A 4 9.67 -28.72 4.66
C ILE A 4 9.19 -27.28 4.89
N LEU A 5 10.08 -26.30 4.69
CA LEU A 5 9.78 -24.88 4.83
C LEU A 5 8.80 -24.42 3.73
N GLU A 6 9.04 -24.82 2.48
CA GLU A 6 8.13 -24.57 1.36
C GLU A 6 6.76 -25.25 1.57
N THR A 7 6.73 -26.48 2.09
CA THR A 7 5.46 -27.17 2.42
C THR A 7 4.69 -26.44 3.51
N LYS A 8 5.36 -25.95 4.57
CA LYS A 8 4.71 -25.16 5.64
C LYS A 8 4.20 -23.82 5.12
N LEU A 9 4.92 -23.17 4.22
CA LEU A 9 4.48 -21.93 3.59
C LEU A 9 3.27 -22.18 2.69
N ALA A 10 3.31 -23.24 1.88
CA ALA A 10 2.20 -23.66 1.04
C ALA A 10 0.94 -23.98 1.85
N LEU A 11 1.07 -24.66 3.00
CA LEU A 11 -0.06 -24.92 3.92
C LEU A 11 -0.67 -23.61 4.45
N LYS A 12 0.15 -22.68 4.93
CA LYS A 12 -0.35 -21.36 5.38
C LYS A 12 -1.02 -20.57 4.25
N LEU A 13 -0.48 -20.64 3.04
CA LEU A 13 -1.08 -20.00 1.86
C LEU A 13 -2.39 -20.69 1.43
N LEU A 14 -2.50 -22.01 1.60
CA LEU A 14 -3.70 -22.79 1.30
C LEU A 14 -4.85 -22.44 2.25
N ASP A 15 -4.58 -22.37 3.55
CA ASP A 15 -5.57 -21.97 4.55
C ASP A 15 -6.09 -20.55 4.27
N PHE A 16 -5.19 -19.65 3.88
CA PHE A 16 -5.53 -18.30 3.45
C PHE A 16 -6.32 -18.29 2.12
N SER A 17 -6.00 -19.18 1.17
CA SER A 17 -6.68 -19.27 -0.14
C SER A 17 -8.16 -19.65 -0.02
N ARG A 18 -8.58 -20.39 1.01
CA ARG A 18 -9.99 -20.76 1.22
C ARG A 18 -10.85 -19.54 1.55
N SER A 19 -10.30 -18.56 2.26
CA SER A 19 -10.93 -17.25 2.47
C SER A 19 -11.01 -16.45 1.18
N LEU A 20 -9.94 -16.49 0.39
CA LEU A 20 -9.80 -15.67 -0.82
C LEU A 20 -10.82 -16.03 -1.91
N ASP A 21 -11.22 -17.29 -2.03
CA ASP A 21 -12.24 -17.72 -2.99
C ASP A 21 -13.61 -17.04 -2.77
N SER A 22 -13.98 -16.82 -1.50
CA SER A 22 -15.18 -16.04 -1.17
C SER A 22 -15.03 -14.55 -1.50
N GLU A 23 -13.85 -13.98 -1.28
CA GLU A 23 -13.55 -12.57 -1.60
C GLU A 23 -13.52 -12.33 -3.11
N ILE A 24 -12.98 -13.27 -3.90
CA ILE A 24 -12.95 -13.21 -5.37
C ILE A 24 -14.38 -13.10 -5.91
N ARG A 25 -15.27 -14.00 -5.48
CA ARG A 25 -16.67 -14.00 -5.92
C ARG A 25 -17.43 -12.76 -5.49
N ALA A 26 -17.11 -12.19 -4.33
CA ALA A 26 -17.75 -10.99 -3.82
C ALA A 26 -17.28 -9.70 -4.53
N ASN A 27 -15.99 -9.61 -4.86
CA ASN A 27 -15.37 -8.37 -5.33
C ASN A 27 -15.17 -8.29 -6.87
N ILE A 28 -14.93 -9.43 -7.54
CA ILE A 28 -14.78 -9.48 -9.00
C ILE A 28 -16.11 -9.92 -9.61
N THR A 29 -17.00 -8.94 -9.81
CA THR A 29 -18.33 -9.17 -10.41
C THR A 29 -18.34 -8.96 -11.92
N MET A 30 -17.27 -8.42 -12.50
CA MET A 30 -17.12 -8.17 -13.94
C MET A 30 -15.70 -8.50 -14.41
N PRO A 31 -15.54 -9.06 -15.62
CA PRO A 31 -14.22 -9.26 -16.22
C PRO A 31 -13.57 -7.92 -16.56
N LEU A 32 -12.23 -7.95 -16.58
CA LEU A 32 -11.36 -6.84 -16.94
C LEU A 32 -10.27 -7.36 -17.88
N SER A 33 -10.24 -6.85 -19.11
CA SER A 33 -9.05 -6.99 -19.97
C SER A 33 -8.04 -5.89 -19.65
N MET A 34 -6.74 -6.20 -19.77
CA MET A 34 -5.69 -5.18 -19.63
C MET A 34 -5.78 -4.12 -20.74
N ASP A 35 -6.24 -4.52 -21.92
CA ASP A 35 -6.45 -3.62 -23.06
C ASP A 35 -7.46 -2.51 -22.71
N GLU A 36 -8.48 -2.81 -21.89
CA GLU A 36 -9.44 -1.81 -21.41
C GLU A 36 -8.74 -0.66 -20.65
N ILE A 37 -7.66 -0.94 -19.92
CA ILE A 37 -6.88 0.09 -19.21
C ILE A 37 -5.98 0.84 -20.19
N ASP A 38 -5.36 0.13 -21.14
CA ASP A 38 -4.47 0.73 -22.13
C ASP A 38 -5.21 1.72 -23.06
N HIS A 39 -6.47 1.43 -23.39
CA HIS A 39 -7.33 2.35 -24.12
C HIS A 39 -7.63 3.66 -23.38
N LEU A 40 -7.49 3.68 -22.04
CA LEU A 40 -7.63 4.91 -21.24
C LEU A 40 -6.35 5.75 -21.18
N SER A 41 -5.24 5.24 -21.70
CA SER A 41 -3.96 5.97 -21.66
C SER A 41 -4.05 7.24 -22.53
N PRO A 42 -3.54 8.39 -22.05
CA PRO A 42 -3.47 9.62 -22.85
C PRO A 42 -2.71 9.43 -24.17
N ARG A 43 -1.74 8.50 -24.19
CA ARG A 43 -1.00 8.14 -25.41
C ARG A 43 -1.88 7.45 -26.44
N HIS A 44 -2.75 6.54 -25.99
CA HIS A 44 -3.67 5.84 -26.87
C HIS A 44 -4.70 6.81 -27.47
N GLY A 45 -5.24 7.72 -26.65
CA GLY A 45 -6.12 8.79 -27.12
C GLY A 45 -5.48 9.67 -28.20
N ALA A 46 -4.23 10.11 -28.00
CA ALA A 46 -3.51 10.92 -28.97
C ALA A 46 -3.23 10.17 -30.29
N VAL A 47 -2.93 8.87 -30.24
CA VAL A 47 -2.74 8.03 -31.43
C VAL A 47 -4.07 7.86 -32.19
N MET A 48 -5.17 7.60 -31.49
CA MET A 48 -6.48 7.43 -32.13
C MET A 48 -7.01 8.75 -32.73
N GLU A 49 -6.75 9.88 -32.05
CA GLU A 49 -7.06 11.22 -32.56
C GLU A 49 -6.23 11.56 -33.81
N PHE A 50 -4.94 11.20 -33.83
CA PHE A 50 -4.07 11.33 -35.00
C PHE A 50 -4.53 10.47 -36.19
N LEU A 51 -5.08 9.28 -35.93
CA LEU A 51 -5.60 8.36 -36.94
C LEU A 51 -7.03 8.71 -37.42
N GLY A 52 -7.59 9.85 -37.00
CA GLY A 52 -8.91 10.32 -37.40
C GLY A 52 -10.07 9.56 -36.76
N ASN A 53 -9.80 8.66 -35.82
CA ASN A 53 -10.81 7.87 -35.12
C ASN A 53 -11.30 8.67 -33.91
N LYS A 54 -12.24 9.58 -34.13
CA LYS A 54 -12.96 10.25 -33.04
C LYS A 54 -13.99 9.29 -32.45
N GLU A 55 -13.56 8.41 -31.56
CA GLU A 55 -14.48 7.91 -30.53
C GLU A 55 -14.82 9.06 -29.58
N LEU A 56 -15.70 9.94 -30.07
CA LEU A 56 -16.37 10.98 -29.30
C LEU A 56 -17.22 10.30 -28.23
N GLY A 57 -16.64 10.11 -27.04
CA GLY A 57 -17.38 9.77 -25.84
C GLY A 57 -17.03 8.43 -25.20
N SER A 58 -15.80 8.31 -24.69
CA SER A 58 -15.66 7.64 -23.39
C SER A 58 -16.42 8.48 -22.36
N THR A 59 -17.73 8.25 -22.26
CA THR A 59 -18.57 8.80 -21.19
C THR A 59 -17.80 8.60 -19.88
N TYR A 60 -17.57 9.67 -19.13
CA TYR A 60 -16.86 9.67 -17.84
C TYR A 60 -17.18 8.43 -16.96
N ASN A 61 -18.41 7.94 -17.04
CA ASN A 61 -18.90 6.70 -16.43
C ASN A 61 -18.14 5.42 -16.86
N LYS A 62 -17.80 5.24 -18.14
CA LYS A 62 -17.00 4.11 -18.64
C LYS A 62 -15.58 4.14 -18.09
N HIS A 63 -14.96 5.31 -18.10
CA HIS A 63 -13.61 5.51 -17.54
C HIS A 63 -13.57 5.16 -16.05
N GLN A 64 -14.51 5.72 -15.27
CA GLN A 64 -14.64 5.43 -13.84
C GLN A 64 -14.96 3.95 -13.56
N LEU A 65 -15.75 3.30 -14.42
CA LEU A 65 -16.06 1.89 -14.30
C LEU A 65 -14.80 1.02 -14.47
N ILE A 66 -13.99 1.27 -15.51
CA ILE A 66 -12.76 0.51 -15.76
C ILE A 66 -11.76 0.69 -14.61
N ILE A 67 -11.60 1.92 -14.09
CA ILE A 67 -10.75 2.17 -12.91
C ILE A 67 -11.23 1.36 -11.71
N ARG A 68 -12.54 1.37 -11.42
CA ARG A 68 -13.10 0.59 -10.30
C ARG A 68 -12.89 -0.90 -10.46
N LYS A 69 -13.10 -1.45 -11.66
CA LYS A 69 -12.79 -2.86 -11.98
C LYS A 69 -11.32 -3.17 -11.70
N ALA A 70 -10.42 -2.33 -12.19
CA ALA A 70 -8.98 -2.53 -12.02
C ALA A 70 -8.55 -2.48 -10.56
N ILE A 71 -9.11 -1.56 -9.77
CA ILE A 71 -8.90 -1.52 -8.32
C ILE A 71 -9.43 -2.80 -7.64
N ALA A 72 -10.62 -3.28 -8.00
CA ALA A 72 -11.19 -4.50 -7.44
C ALA A 72 -10.34 -5.75 -7.74
N VAL A 73 -9.86 -5.87 -8.99
CA VAL A 73 -8.93 -6.96 -9.38
C VAL A 73 -7.62 -6.86 -8.60
N MET A 74 -7.03 -5.67 -8.48
CA MET A 74 -5.82 -5.47 -7.69
C MET A 74 -6.03 -5.79 -6.20
N ASP A 75 -7.24 -5.57 -5.67
CA ASP A 75 -7.58 -5.86 -4.28
C ASP A 75 -7.54 -7.37 -3.99
N ILE A 76 -7.83 -8.20 -4.99
CA ILE A 76 -7.60 -9.64 -4.91
C ILE A 76 -6.13 -9.98 -5.18
N VAL A 77 -5.54 -9.43 -6.24
CA VAL A 77 -4.16 -9.75 -6.67
C VAL A 77 -3.14 -9.48 -5.56
N LYS A 78 -3.33 -8.45 -4.72
CA LYS A 78 -2.43 -8.15 -3.58
C LYS A 78 -2.29 -9.34 -2.62
N HIS A 79 -3.32 -10.19 -2.53
CA HIS A 79 -3.34 -11.36 -1.65
C HIS A 79 -2.62 -12.58 -2.23
N ILE A 80 -2.30 -12.55 -3.53
CA ILE A 80 -1.75 -13.68 -4.27
C ILE A 80 -0.29 -13.37 -4.66
N PRO A 81 0.72 -13.90 -3.96
CA PRO A 81 2.12 -13.53 -4.17
C PRO A 81 2.62 -13.68 -5.62
N PHE A 82 2.20 -14.73 -6.33
CA PHE A 82 2.62 -14.96 -7.72
C PHE A 82 2.04 -13.94 -8.70
N LEU A 83 0.98 -13.23 -8.32
CA LEU A 83 0.37 -12.17 -9.14
C LEU A 83 0.83 -10.77 -8.75
N HIS A 84 1.70 -10.59 -7.74
CA HIS A 84 2.15 -9.25 -7.32
C HIS A 84 2.79 -8.46 -8.46
N SER A 85 3.55 -9.10 -9.34
CA SER A 85 4.14 -8.44 -10.52
C SER A 85 3.07 -7.93 -11.50
N LEU A 86 1.99 -8.68 -11.70
CA LEU A 86 0.85 -8.26 -12.50
C LEU A 86 0.11 -7.09 -11.83
N GLY A 87 -0.13 -7.17 -10.52
CA GLY A 87 -0.77 -6.09 -9.77
C GLY A 87 0.03 -4.79 -9.81
N LEU A 88 1.37 -4.86 -9.76
CA LEU A 88 2.23 -3.69 -9.91
C LEU A 88 2.15 -3.10 -11.32
N LYS A 89 2.16 -3.93 -12.37
CA LYS A 89 1.95 -3.46 -13.75
C LYS A 89 0.60 -2.76 -13.92
N MET A 90 -0.46 -3.27 -13.29
CA MET A 90 -1.77 -2.62 -13.28
C MET A 90 -1.74 -1.28 -12.55
N ALA A 91 -1.07 -1.21 -11.40
CA ALA A 91 -0.92 0.03 -10.65
C ALA A 91 -0.14 1.08 -11.45
N ASP A 92 0.93 0.71 -12.13
CA ASP A 92 1.72 1.60 -13.00
C ASP A 92 0.87 2.14 -14.16
N LYS A 93 0.08 1.28 -14.79
CA LYS A 93 -0.82 1.68 -15.89
C LYS A 93 -1.94 2.60 -15.40
N LEU A 94 -2.53 2.31 -14.25
CA LEU A 94 -3.52 3.21 -13.65
C LEU A 94 -2.90 4.51 -13.16
N GLU A 95 -1.63 4.52 -12.72
CA GLU A 95 -0.90 5.77 -12.45
C GLU A 95 -0.84 6.61 -13.73
N GLU A 96 -0.54 6.04 -14.90
CA GLU A 96 -0.51 6.80 -16.16
C GLU A 96 -1.86 7.44 -16.50
N VAL A 97 -2.95 6.70 -16.26
CA VAL A 97 -4.33 7.10 -16.57
C VAL A 97 -4.87 8.12 -15.56
N GLU A 98 -4.63 7.91 -14.26
CA GLU A 98 -5.24 8.66 -13.17
C GLU A 98 -4.18 9.15 -12.16
N ARG A 99 -3.32 10.06 -12.62
CA ARG A 99 -2.18 10.60 -11.84
C ARG A 99 -2.57 11.40 -10.60
N LYS A 100 -3.78 11.98 -10.61
CA LYS A 100 -4.23 12.94 -9.60
C LYS A 100 -4.85 12.27 -8.37
N THR A 101 -5.37 11.05 -8.52
CA THR A 101 -5.99 10.34 -7.39
C THR A 101 -4.97 9.52 -6.60
N PRO A 102 -5.23 9.27 -5.31
CA PRO A 102 -4.35 8.43 -4.49
C PRO A 102 -4.51 6.92 -4.76
N GLY A 103 -5.56 6.49 -5.48
CA GLY A 103 -5.96 5.09 -5.63
C GLY A 103 -4.86 4.16 -6.18
N PRO A 104 -4.22 4.48 -7.34
CA PRO A 104 -3.17 3.64 -7.91
C PRO A 104 -1.99 3.44 -6.95
N PHE A 105 -1.55 4.52 -6.30
CA PHE A 105 -0.45 4.50 -5.33
C PHE A 105 -0.78 3.74 -4.05
N LEU A 106 -2.03 3.83 -3.60
CA LEU A 106 -2.52 3.05 -2.47
C LEU A 106 -2.44 1.55 -2.78
N MET A 107 -2.82 1.14 -4.00
CA MET A 107 -2.77 -0.26 -4.42
C MET A 107 -1.33 -0.77 -4.61
N GLU A 108 -0.44 0.04 -5.20
CA GLU A 108 1.01 -0.22 -5.23
C GLU A 108 1.56 -0.47 -3.80
N GLY A 109 1.21 0.42 -2.87
CA GLY A 109 1.61 0.32 -1.45
C GLY A 109 1.09 -0.95 -0.78
N ARG A 110 -0.18 -1.30 -1.00
CA ARG A 110 -0.80 -2.52 -0.47
C ARG A 110 -0.12 -3.78 -1.00
N ILE A 111 0.19 -3.85 -2.29
CA ILE A 111 0.89 -5.00 -2.88
C ILE A 111 2.28 -5.14 -2.27
N HIS A 112 3.06 -4.05 -2.19
CA HIS A 112 4.36 -4.08 -1.52
C HIS A 112 4.27 -4.46 -0.04
N MET A 113 3.21 -4.03 0.66
CA MET A 113 3.00 -4.39 2.06
C MET A 113 2.69 -5.89 2.23
N GLN A 114 1.97 -6.50 1.29
CA GLN A 114 1.75 -7.94 1.29
C GLN A 114 3.05 -8.70 0.99
N ALA A 115 3.87 -8.21 0.06
CA ALA A 115 5.22 -8.75 -0.15
C ALA A 115 6.08 -8.65 1.12
N MET A 116 6.01 -7.54 1.85
CA MET A 116 6.69 -7.37 3.15
C MET A 116 6.25 -8.40 4.20
N LYS A 117 4.94 -8.64 4.30
CA LYS A 117 4.39 -9.65 5.22
C LYS A 117 4.90 -11.04 4.88
N LEU A 118 4.93 -11.40 3.59
CA LEU A 118 5.46 -12.68 3.13
C LEU A 118 6.96 -12.84 3.47
N LEU A 119 7.77 -11.80 3.23
CA LEU A 119 9.19 -11.81 3.59
C LEU A 119 9.41 -11.95 5.10
N THR A 120 8.55 -11.31 5.90
CA THR A 120 8.60 -11.43 7.36
C THR A 120 8.26 -12.85 7.82
N LEU A 121 7.24 -13.48 7.23
CA LEU A 121 6.88 -14.87 7.51
C LEU A 121 8.01 -15.84 7.13
N ARG A 122 8.65 -15.64 5.97
CA ARG A 122 9.81 -16.43 5.54
C ARG A 122 10.98 -16.31 6.51
N MET A 123 11.28 -15.09 6.97
CA MET A 123 12.30 -14.85 7.98
C MET A 123 11.97 -15.56 9.31
N MET A 124 10.69 -15.55 9.74
CA MET A 124 10.23 -16.29 10.93
C MET A 124 10.30 -17.81 10.78
N MET A 125 10.41 -18.31 9.55
CA MET A 125 10.57 -19.73 9.23
C MET A 125 12.05 -20.11 9.03
N ASP A 126 12.99 -19.27 9.46
CA ASP A 126 14.45 -19.45 9.35
C ASP A 126 15.01 -19.31 7.93
N GLU A 127 14.25 -18.73 6.99
CA GLU A 127 14.78 -18.31 5.68
C GLU A 127 15.47 -16.93 5.81
N TYR A 128 16.68 -16.91 6.37
CA TYR A 128 17.40 -15.65 6.64
C TYR A 128 17.75 -14.84 5.38
N THR A 129 17.77 -15.44 4.19
CA THR A 129 17.94 -14.73 2.92
C THR A 129 16.84 -13.70 2.67
N ALA A 130 15.61 -13.94 3.19
CA ALA A 130 14.50 -13.01 3.11
C ALA A 130 14.77 -11.69 3.87
N LYS A 131 15.64 -11.72 4.88
CA LYS A 131 15.99 -10.53 5.68
C LYS A 131 16.60 -9.42 4.84
N ASN A 132 17.41 -9.77 3.84
CA ASN A 132 18.07 -8.80 2.97
C ASN A 132 17.07 -8.03 2.08
N ALA A 133 15.91 -8.64 1.80
CA ALA A 133 14.86 -8.04 0.99
C ALA A 133 13.86 -7.18 1.81
N LEU A 134 13.86 -7.27 3.15
CA LEU A 134 12.91 -6.54 4.00
C LEU A 134 13.07 -5.02 3.86
N THR A 135 14.26 -4.49 4.11
CA THR A 135 14.51 -3.04 4.02
C THR A 135 14.21 -2.45 2.64
N PRO A 136 14.70 -3.00 1.51
CA PRO A 136 14.39 -2.43 0.19
C PRO A 136 12.90 -2.55 -0.15
N THR A 137 12.22 -3.64 0.24
CA THR A 137 10.77 -3.77 0.01
C THR A 137 9.99 -2.78 0.87
N PHE A 138 10.38 -2.56 2.12
CA PHE A 138 9.75 -1.56 2.98
C PHE A 138 9.93 -0.13 2.44
N LYS A 139 11.09 0.18 1.86
CA LYS A 139 11.28 1.47 1.16
C LYS A 139 10.26 1.66 0.04
N LYS A 140 9.96 0.62 -0.74
CA LYS A 140 8.93 0.67 -1.80
C LYS A 140 7.53 0.93 -1.20
N VAL A 141 7.17 0.25 -0.10
CA VAL A 141 5.94 0.51 0.66
C VAL A 141 5.85 2.00 1.01
N VAL A 142 6.88 2.54 1.66
CA VAL A 142 6.92 3.94 2.11
C VAL A 142 6.79 4.91 0.94
N VAL A 143 7.48 4.65 -0.17
CA VAL A 143 7.41 5.51 -1.37
C VAL A 143 5.99 5.55 -1.92
N ALA A 144 5.35 4.39 -2.15
CA ALA A 144 4.00 4.31 -2.68
C ALA A 144 2.98 5.00 -1.76
N TYR A 145 3.02 4.70 -0.46
CA TYR A 145 2.14 5.34 0.53
C TYR A 145 2.40 6.85 0.67
N ARG A 146 3.65 7.33 0.54
CA ARG A 146 3.93 8.78 0.48
C ARG A 146 3.37 9.43 -0.78
N LYS A 147 3.46 8.76 -1.94
CA LYS A 147 2.84 9.25 -3.17
C LYS A 147 1.32 9.36 -3.00
N ALA A 148 0.67 8.37 -2.39
CA ALA A 148 -0.76 8.40 -2.09
C ALA A 148 -1.10 9.55 -1.13
N LEU A 149 -0.38 9.68 -0.01
CA LEU A 149 -0.61 10.71 1.00
C LEU A 149 -0.50 12.14 0.43
N LYS A 150 0.43 12.38 -0.50
CA LYS A 150 0.58 13.69 -1.18
C LYS A 150 -0.63 14.10 -2.01
N ARG A 151 -1.49 13.15 -2.37
CA ARG A 151 -2.71 13.35 -3.17
C ARG A 151 -3.99 13.32 -2.32
N THR A 152 -3.82 13.30 -1.01
CA THR A 152 -4.89 13.26 -0.03
C THR A 152 -4.89 14.54 0.79
N SER A 153 -6.08 15.09 1.05
CA SER A 153 -6.25 16.26 1.90
C SER A 153 -6.04 15.89 3.37
N LEU A 154 -5.12 16.60 4.04
CA LEU A 154 -4.92 16.48 5.49
C LEU A 154 -5.73 17.52 6.29
N SER A 155 -6.04 18.66 5.67
CA SER A 155 -6.75 19.78 6.31
C SER A 155 -8.26 19.60 6.29
N ASP A 156 -8.79 19.00 5.24
CA ASP A 156 -10.22 18.69 5.08
C ASP A 156 -10.37 17.25 4.56
N PRO A 157 -10.22 16.24 5.44
CA PRO A 157 -10.25 14.84 5.06
C PRO A 157 -11.69 14.35 4.83
N HIS A 158 -11.90 13.59 3.75
CA HIS A 158 -13.18 12.93 3.47
C HIS A 158 -13.14 11.43 3.80
N ARG A 159 -14.31 10.76 3.80
CA ARG A 159 -14.39 9.32 4.05
C ARG A 159 -13.58 8.48 3.07
N THR A 160 -13.47 8.94 1.82
CA THR A 160 -12.66 8.30 0.78
C THR A 160 -11.16 8.36 1.03
N ASP A 161 -10.71 9.28 1.89
CA ASP A 161 -9.30 9.48 2.24
C ASP A 161 -8.87 8.57 3.40
N ILE A 162 -9.82 8.06 4.18
CA ILE A 162 -9.58 7.22 5.37
C ILE A 162 -8.60 6.07 5.06
N PRO A 163 -8.74 5.29 3.98
CA PRO A 163 -7.82 4.20 3.69
C PRO A 163 -6.37 4.68 3.55
N VAL A 164 -6.12 5.80 2.87
CA VAL A 164 -4.78 6.35 2.69
C VAL A 164 -4.21 6.83 4.01
N LEU A 165 -5.00 7.61 4.77
CA LEU A 165 -4.59 8.20 6.03
C LEU A 165 -4.30 7.13 7.11
N GLY A 166 -5.24 6.19 7.27
CA GLY A 166 -5.15 5.12 8.24
C GLY A 166 -4.03 4.12 7.92
N GLU A 167 -3.91 3.69 6.66
CA GLU A 167 -2.86 2.76 6.27
C GLU A 167 -1.48 3.39 6.30
N PHE A 168 -1.34 4.66 5.91
CA PHE A 168 -0.07 5.37 6.07
C PHE A 168 0.36 5.41 7.54
N ALA A 169 -0.56 5.73 8.45
CA ALA A 169 -0.30 5.72 9.89
C ALA A 169 0.12 4.33 10.40
N LEU A 170 -0.55 3.27 9.95
CA LEU A 170 -0.18 1.89 10.28
C LEU A 170 1.22 1.54 9.76
N VAL A 171 1.57 1.93 8.53
CA VAL A 171 2.91 1.73 7.96
C VAL A 171 3.97 2.49 8.77
N SER A 172 3.68 3.72 9.18
CA SER A 172 4.56 4.49 10.06
C SER A 172 4.79 3.78 11.40
N TYR A 173 3.73 3.27 12.04
CA TYR A 173 3.85 2.54 13.29
C TYR A 173 4.57 1.18 13.13
N TYR A 174 4.32 0.48 12.02
CA TYR A 174 5.03 -0.75 11.65
C TYR A 174 6.54 -0.51 11.55
N SER A 175 6.96 0.62 10.97
CA SER A 175 8.38 1.01 10.89
C SER A 175 9.03 1.07 12.27
N PHE A 176 8.32 1.59 13.28
CA PHE A 176 8.80 1.69 14.64
C PHE A 176 8.93 0.32 15.30
N GLN A 177 7.90 -0.53 15.18
CA GLN A 177 7.89 -1.87 15.75
C GLN A 177 9.02 -2.75 15.19
N HIS A 178 9.29 -2.64 13.89
CA HIS A 178 10.22 -3.51 13.18
C HIS A 178 11.56 -2.86 12.82
N ARG A 179 11.85 -1.65 13.35
CA ARG A 179 13.06 -0.87 13.02
C ARG A 179 14.37 -1.64 13.20
N LYS A 180 14.49 -2.45 14.26
CA LYS A 180 15.70 -3.23 14.56
C LYS A 180 15.94 -4.31 13.50
N VAL A 181 14.88 -5.04 13.13
CA VAL A 181 14.92 -6.10 12.12
C VAL A 181 15.29 -5.54 10.75
N MET A 182 14.67 -4.41 10.38
CA MET A 182 14.91 -3.72 9.11
C MET A 182 16.12 -2.79 9.11
N ARG A 183 16.85 -2.70 10.24
CA ARG A 183 18.01 -1.79 10.43
C ARG A 183 17.69 -0.33 10.03
N LEU A 184 16.51 0.15 10.40
CA LEU A 184 16.11 1.54 10.15
C LEU A 184 16.74 2.46 11.21
N THR A 185 17.13 3.67 10.81
CA THR A 185 17.65 4.68 11.73
C THR A 185 16.53 5.25 12.60
N ASN A 186 16.81 5.53 13.87
CA ASN A 186 15.81 6.14 14.76
C ASN A 186 15.30 7.48 14.21
N GLN A 187 16.18 8.27 13.60
CA GLN A 187 15.80 9.54 12.97
C GLN A 187 14.81 9.35 11.80
N GLY A 188 15.09 8.42 10.89
CA GLY A 188 14.20 8.15 9.75
C GLY A 188 12.84 7.59 10.18
N VAL A 189 12.82 6.78 11.24
CA VAL A 189 11.58 6.29 11.87
C VAL A 189 10.81 7.43 12.54
N LEU A 190 11.49 8.33 13.26
CA LEU A 190 10.87 9.48 13.92
C LEU A 190 10.19 10.41 12.91
N GLU A 191 10.85 10.73 11.80
CA GLU A 191 10.26 11.52 10.72
C GLU A 191 9.03 10.85 10.11
N MET A 192 9.09 9.53 9.91
CA MET A 192 7.97 8.74 9.40
C MET A 192 6.80 8.72 10.39
N LEU A 193 7.06 8.60 11.69
CA LEU A 193 6.04 8.66 12.73
C LEU A 193 5.41 10.05 12.82
N LYS A 194 6.19 11.14 12.71
CA LYS A 194 5.65 12.51 12.71
C LYS A 194 4.68 12.74 11.54
N LEU A 195 5.01 12.25 10.35
CA LEU A 195 4.07 12.25 9.21
C LEU A 195 2.86 11.33 9.47
N GLY A 196 3.09 10.14 10.04
CA GLY A 196 2.03 9.20 10.40
C GLY A 196 1.04 9.78 11.41
N LYS A 197 1.55 10.59 12.34
CA LYS A 197 0.74 11.33 13.33
C LYS A 197 -0.18 12.33 12.62
N LYS A 198 0.34 13.12 11.69
CA LYS A 198 -0.49 14.06 10.91
C LYS A 198 -1.58 13.32 10.12
N ALA A 199 -1.25 12.16 9.54
CA ALA A 199 -2.21 11.35 8.80
C ALA A 199 -3.31 10.77 9.70
N VAL A 200 -2.95 10.18 10.84
CA VAL A 200 -3.94 9.57 11.76
C VAL A 200 -4.80 10.62 12.46
N ASP A 201 -4.28 11.83 12.69
CA ASP A 201 -5.07 12.95 13.19
C ASP A 201 -6.20 13.30 12.24
N ALA A 202 -5.84 13.51 10.97
CA ALA A 202 -6.81 13.76 9.90
C ALA A 202 -7.82 12.59 9.80
N ALA A 203 -7.34 11.34 9.88
CA ALA A 203 -8.22 10.17 9.87
C ALA A 203 -9.21 10.15 11.05
N THR A 204 -8.77 10.62 12.23
CA THR A 204 -9.55 10.62 13.48
C THR A 204 -10.66 11.67 13.47
N LEU A 205 -10.48 12.78 12.72
CA LEU A 205 -11.53 13.77 12.48
C LEU A 205 -12.74 13.15 11.77
N VAL A 206 -12.49 12.24 10.82
CA VAL A 206 -13.55 11.58 10.04
C VAL A 206 -14.04 10.29 10.71
N ASN A 207 -13.14 9.54 11.33
CA ASN A 207 -13.45 8.26 11.98
C ASN A 207 -12.67 8.09 13.29
N ARG A 208 -13.38 8.17 14.42
CA ARG A 208 -12.83 8.05 15.78
C ARG A 208 -12.22 6.68 16.11
N GLN A 209 -12.41 5.65 15.29
CA GLN A 209 -11.78 4.34 15.50
C GLN A 209 -10.24 4.42 15.47
N TYR A 210 -9.68 5.45 14.83
CA TYR A 210 -8.24 5.66 14.76
C TYR A 210 -7.60 6.27 16.01
N SER A 211 -8.37 6.68 17.03
CA SER A 211 -7.84 7.27 18.27
C SER A 211 -6.83 6.37 18.98
N LYS A 212 -7.03 5.04 18.95
CA LYS A 212 -6.06 4.11 19.54
C LYS A 212 -4.71 4.14 18.81
N LEU A 213 -4.74 4.14 17.49
CA LEU A 213 -3.53 4.22 16.66
C LEU A 213 -2.83 5.57 16.83
N GLN A 214 -3.60 6.65 16.94
CA GLN A 214 -3.11 7.99 17.22
C GLN A 214 -2.28 8.02 18.51
N MET A 215 -2.81 7.44 19.59
CA MET A 215 -2.08 7.35 20.87
C MET A 215 -0.83 6.46 20.77
N GLN A 216 -0.92 5.32 20.07
CA GLN A 216 0.25 4.45 19.86
C GLN A 216 1.39 5.16 19.13
N ILE A 217 1.07 5.94 18.09
CA ILE A 217 2.06 6.74 17.35
C ILE A 217 2.64 7.84 18.24
N LEU A 218 1.81 8.52 19.04
CA LEU A 218 2.28 9.56 19.96
C LEU A 218 3.30 9.00 20.96
N THR A 219 2.98 7.86 21.60
CA THR A 219 3.91 7.19 22.53
C THR A 219 5.20 6.75 21.85
N ALA A 220 5.11 6.26 20.60
CA ALA A 220 6.29 5.87 19.82
C ALA A 220 7.21 7.07 19.50
N ILE A 221 6.63 8.24 19.20
CA ILE A 221 7.38 9.49 18.99
C ILE A 221 8.12 9.88 20.27
N SER A 222 7.40 9.97 21.40
CA SER A 222 8.02 10.34 22.68
C SER A 222 9.15 9.38 23.06
N SER A 223 8.96 8.07 22.86
CA SER A 223 10.00 7.07 23.11
C SER A 223 11.29 7.32 22.32
N LEU A 224 11.19 7.73 21.04
CA LEU A 224 12.37 8.00 20.23
C LEU A 224 13.01 9.37 20.55
N GLU A 225 12.22 10.37 20.91
CA GLU A 225 12.73 11.70 21.28
C GLU A 225 13.48 11.66 22.62
N HIS A 226 13.02 10.84 23.58
CA HIS A 226 13.76 10.60 24.83
C HIS A 226 15.10 9.90 24.60
N VAL A 227 15.20 9.02 23.59
CA VAL A 227 16.47 8.36 23.23
C VAL A 227 17.45 9.34 22.55
N GLN A 228 16.96 10.43 21.95
CA GLN A 228 17.80 11.43 21.28
C GLN A 228 18.34 12.52 22.22
N LYS A 229 17.70 12.78 23.36
CA LYS A 229 18.26 13.66 24.39
C LYS A 229 19.26 12.85 25.25
N PRO A 230 20.56 13.18 25.27
CA PRO A 230 21.45 12.63 26.30
C PRO A 230 20.90 13.03 27.67
N PRO A 231 21.13 12.23 28.73
CA PRO A 231 20.82 12.68 30.08
C PRO A 231 21.57 14.00 30.29
N SER A 232 20.81 15.07 30.51
CA SER A 232 21.38 16.33 30.96
C SER A 232 22.21 16.00 32.19
N SER A 233 23.52 16.22 32.09
CA SER A 233 24.42 16.27 33.23
C SER A 233 23.79 17.21 34.26
N SER A 234 23.17 16.62 35.27
CA SER A 234 22.77 17.30 36.49
C SER A 234 24.05 17.80 37.15
N ASN A 235 24.27 19.11 37.07
CA ASN A 235 25.08 19.84 38.03
C ASN A 235 24.23 20.12 39.26
#